data_AF-A0AAV1L032-F1
#
_entry.id   AF-A0AAV1L032-F1
#
_cell.length_a   1.000
_cell.length_b   1.000
_cell.length_c   1.000
_cell.angle_alpha   90.00
_cell.angle_beta   90.00
_cell.angle_gamma   90.00
#
_symmetry.space_group_name_H-M   'P 1'
#
loop_
_entity.id
_entity.type
_entity.pdbx_description
1 polymer ?
#
loop_
_entity_poly.entity_id
_entity_poly.type
_entity_poly.pdbx_seq_one_letter_code
_entity_poly.pdbx_strand_id
1 'polypeptide(L)'
;MTNSWKLYIRSELTSARPVAEVRKTSPITLNLMAIRREMKLQSSTDFIAYRQLNRQINKCKRRDLRNFHTARIEEAIKQNQGCKVFARVLSARKSQLSKLKTECGRIVSGIPYTLSKIEVLWAATHHRWGHTQV
;
A
#
# COMPACT_ATOMS: atom_id res chain seq x y z
N MET A 1 32.32 -9.05 21.83
CA MET A 1 32.10 -9.38 20.40
C MET A 1 30.74 -8.82 20.00
N THR A 2 30.73 -7.63 19.40
CA THR A 2 29.55 -6.74 19.29
C THR A 2 28.81 -6.89 17.97
N ASN A 3 27.57 -7.36 18.06
CA ASN A 3 26.38 -6.88 17.33
C ASN A 3 26.50 -6.59 15.81
N SER A 4 26.93 -7.56 15.01
CA SER A 4 26.96 -7.45 13.54
C SER A 4 25.58 -7.58 12.85
N TRP A 5 24.53 -8.00 13.56
CA TRP A 5 23.22 -8.29 12.94
C TRP A 5 22.22 -7.12 13.02
N LYS A 6 22.47 -6.10 13.85
CA LYS A 6 21.56 -4.95 14.02
C LYS A 6 21.67 -3.90 12.90
N LEU A 7 22.75 -3.92 12.11
CA LEU A 7 22.97 -2.96 11.04
C LEU A 7 22.33 -3.36 9.72
N TYR A 8 22.10 -4.66 9.49
CA TYR A 8 21.58 -5.13 8.21
C TYR A 8 20.08 -4.85 8.01
N ILE A 9 19.30 -4.79 9.10
CA ILE A 9 17.85 -4.56 9.00
C ILE A 9 17.52 -3.06 8.82
N ARG A 10 18.42 -2.15 9.24
CA ARG A 10 18.14 -0.70 9.21
C ARG A 10 18.45 -0.03 7.88
N SER A 11 19.27 -0.64 7.00
CA SER A 11 19.60 -0.10 5.68
C SER A 11 18.53 -0.34 4.61
N GLU A 12 17.67 -1.36 4.76
CA GLU A 12 16.64 -1.70 3.76
C GLU A 12 15.36 -0.85 3.90
N LEU A 13 15.14 -0.20 5.04
CA LEU A 13 13.93 0.62 5.28
C LEU A 13 14.05 2.07 4.81
N THR A 14 15.23 2.51 4.36
CA THR A 14 15.51 3.90 3.94
C THR A 14 15.65 4.10 2.44
N SER A 15 15.44 3.08 1.60
CA SER A 15 15.26 3.30 0.16
C SER A 15 13.78 3.52 -0.18
N ALA A 16 13.10 4.40 0.55
CA ALA A 16 11.83 4.94 0.10
C ALA A 16 12.12 5.80 -1.13
N ARG A 17 12.15 5.15 -2.31
CA ARG A 17 12.14 5.85 -3.61
C ARG A 17 11.06 6.93 -3.52
N PRO A 18 11.31 8.17 -3.97
CA PRO A 18 10.29 9.20 -3.95
C PRO A 18 9.07 8.62 -4.66
N VAL A 19 7.98 8.45 -3.92
CA VAL A 19 6.72 7.97 -4.46
C VAL A 19 6.36 9.00 -5.51
N ALA A 20 6.56 8.64 -6.79
CA ALA A 20 6.27 9.54 -7.90
C ALA A 20 4.85 10.06 -7.68
N GLU A 21 4.75 11.36 -7.42
CA GLU A 21 3.51 11.99 -7.01
C GLU A 21 2.45 11.64 -8.06
N VAL A 22 1.45 10.83 -7.69
CA VAL A 22 0.51 10.27 -8.68
C VAL A 22 -0.44 11.38 -9.10
N ARG A 23 -0.03 12.12 -10.14
CA ARG A 23 -0.76 13.29 -10.62
C ARG A 23 -1.89 12.86 -11.54
N LYS A 24 -3.10 13.35 -11.26
CA LYS A 24 -4.31 13.13 -12.07
C LYS A 24 -4.29 13.88 -13.40
N THR A 25 -3.43 14.89 -13.53
CA THR A 25 -3.35 15.76 -14.71
C THR A 25 -1.97 15.64 -15.34
N SER A 26 -1.95 15.47 -16.67
CA SER A 26 -0.72 15.41 -17.44
C SER A 26 -0.04 16.78 -17.50
N PRO A 27 1.30 16.83 -17.60
CA PRO A 27 2.05 18.06 -17.90
C PRO A 27 1.49 18.82 -19.11
N ILE A 28 1.02 18.12 -20.13
CA ILE A 28 0.42 18.71 -21.34
C ILE A 28 -0.83 19.52 -20.97
N THR A 29 -1.72 18.93 -20.18
CA THR A 29 -2.96 19.59 -19.73
C THR A 29 -2.66 20.78 -18.84
N LEU A 30 -1.64 20.67 -17.97
CA LEU A 30 -1.18 21.77 -17.12
C LEU A 30 -0.66 22.94 -17.95
N ASN A 31 0.13 22.67 -18.99
CA ASN A 31 0.63 23.70 -19.90
C ASN A 31 -0.53 24.42 -20.63
N LEU A 32 -1.48 23.67 -21.19
CA LEU A 32 -2.66 24.28 -21.83
C LEU A 32 -3.48 25.16 -20.85
N MET A 33 -3.57 24.75 -19.58
CA MET A 33 -4.21 25.56 -18.55
C MET A 33 -3.41 26.82 -18.21
N ALA A 34 -2.08 26.78 -18.26
CA ALA A 34 -1.22 27.95 -18.09
C ALA A 34 -1.41 28.94 -19.26
N ILE A 35 -1.33 28.46 -20.50
CA ILE A 35 -1.59 29.24 -21.71
C ILE A 35 -2.96 29.94 -21.62
N ARG A 36 -3.99 29.22 -21.16
CA ARG A 36 -5.33 29.80 -20.97
C ARG A 36 -5.36 30.94 -19.95
N ARG A 37 -4.57 30.86 -18.88
CA ARG A 37 -4.50 31.93 -17.85
C ARG A 37 -3.81 33.18 -18.37
N GLU A 38 -2.90 33.03 -19.31
CA GLU A 38 -2.12 34.13 -19.88
C GLU A 38 -2.84 34.83 -21.06
N MET A 39 -3.85 34.19 -21.65
CA MET A 39 -4.64 34.77 -22.74
C MET A 39 -5.40 36.03 -22.31
N LYS A 40 -5.24 37.11 -23.06
CA LYS A 40 -6.05 38.34 -22.98
C LYS A 40 -7.10 38.30 -24.08
N LEU A 41 -8.37 38.54 -23.72
CA LEU A 41 -9.51 38.45 -24.64
C LEU A 41 -9.90 39.85 -25.11
N GLN A 42 -9.17 40.39 -26.08
CA GLN A 42 -9.37 41.76 -26.56
C GLN A 42 -10.09 41.80 -27.91
N SER A 43 -9.91 40.78 -28.74
CA SER A 43 -10.50 40.68 -30.07
C SER A 43 -11.43 39.48 -30.22
N SER A 44 -12.33 39.52 -31.22
CA SER A 44 -13.23 38.40 -31.55
C SER A 44 -12.47 37.12 -31.89
N THR A 45 -11.28 37.23 -32.49
CA THR A 45 -10.40 36.10 -32.77
C THR A 45 -9.86 35.47 -31.49
N ASP A 46 -9.55 36.26 -30.47
CA ASP A 46 -9.09 35.75 -29.17
C ASP A 46 -10.17 34.92 -28.48
N PHE A 47 -11.44 35.36 -28.57
CA PHE A 47 -12.57 34.61 -28.03
C PHE A 47 -12.75 33.25 -28.73
N ILE A 48 -12.54 33.19 -30.05
CA ILE A 48 -12.59 31.93 -30.82
C ILE A 48 -11.45 31.00 -30.37
N ALA A 49 -10.22 31.52 -30.31
CA ALA A 49 -9.05 30.77 -29.86
C ALA A 49 -9.22 30.24 -28.42
N TYR A 50 -9.74 31.08 -27.52
CA TYR A 50 -10.04 30.70 -26.14
C TYR A 50 -11.08 29.59 -26.03
N ARG A 51 -12.12 29.62 -26.87
CA ARG A 51 -13.13 28.55 -26.94
C ARG A 51 -12.52 27.24 -27.44
N GLN A 52 -11.66 27.29 -28.46
CA GLN A 52 -10.95 26.12 -28.97
C GLN A 52 -10.00 25.54 -27.91
N LEU A 53 -9.24 26.38 -27.22
CA LEU A 53 -8.34 25.99 -26.14
C LEU A 53 -9.10 25.31 -24.99
N ASN A 54 -10.25 25.85 -24.58
CA ASN A 54 -11.09 25.21 -23.55
C ASN A 54 -11.60 23.82 -23.98
N ARG A 55 -11.99 23.64 -25.24
CA ARG A 55 -12.38 22.33 -25.77
C ARG A 55 -11.21 21.34 -25.71
N GLN A 56 -10.01 21.78 -26.06
CA GLN A 56 -8.80 20.96 -25.98
C GLN A 56 -8.44 20.59 -24.53
N ILE A 57 -8.50 21.54 -23.60
CA ILE A 57 -8.28 21.29 -22.16
C ILE A 57 -9.29 20.26 -21.65
N ASN A 58 -10.57 20.41 -21.96
CA ASN A 58 -11.61 19.48 -21.51
C ASN A 58 -11.46 18.08 -22.12
N LYS A 59 -10.97 17.99 -23.37
CA LYS A 59 -10.62 16.71 -24.00
C LYS A 59 -9.44 16.04 -23.27
N CYS A 60 -8.38 16.80 -23.01
CA CYS A 60 -7.18 16.27 -22.33
C CYS A 60 -7.48 15.87 -20.89
N LYS A 61 -8.22 16.67 -20.12
CA LYS A 61 -8.64 16.33 -18.75
C LYS A 61 -9.39 14.99 -18.68
N ARG A 62 -10.35 14.77 -19.58
CA ARG A 62 -11.10 13.50 -19.63
C ARG A 62 -10.21 12.30 -19.93
N ARG A 63 -9.27 12.46 -20.86
CA ARG A 63 -8.28 11.43 -21.17
C ARG A 63 -7.37 11.15 -19.96
N ASP A 64 -6.83 12.19 -19.34
CA ASP A 64 -5.91 12.06 -18.21
C ASP A 64 -6.58 11.36 -17.01
N LEU A 65 -7.83 11.75 -16.70
CA LEU A 65 -8.62 11.07 -15.67
C LEU A 65 -8.89 9.61 -16.01
N ARG A 66 -9.26 9.30 -17.26
CA ARG A 66 -9.47 7.92 -17.69
C ARG A 66 -8.20 7.10 -17.48
N ASN A 67 -7.06 7.59 -17.94
CA ASN A 67 -5.79 6.89 -17.82
C ASN A 67 -5.39 6.70 -16.35
N PHE A 68 -5.56 7.73 -15.51
CA PHE A 68 -5.31 7.63 -14.07
C PHE A 68 -6.19 6.57 -13.41
N HIS A 69 -7.49 6.58 -13.71
CA HIS A 69 -8.45 5.63 -13.14
C HIS A 69 -8.14 4.20 -13.60
N THR A 70 -7.84 3.99 -14.89
CA THR A 70 -7.43 2.70 -15.43
C THR A 70 -6.17 2.20 -14.72
N ALA A 71 -5.12 3.03 -14.59
CA ALA A 71 -3.89 2.64 -13.91
C ALA A 71 -4.13 2.26 -12.44
N ARG A 72 -5.00 2.99 -11.73
CA ARG A 72 -5.39 2.66 -10.34
C ARG A 72 -6.18 1.34 -10.25
N ILE A 73 -7.05 1.07 -11.22
CA ILE A 73 -7.79 -0.20 -11.29
C ILE A 73 -6.81 -1.35 -11.57
N GLU A 74 -5.91 -1.20 -12.54
CA GLU A 74 -4.89 -2.20 -12.87
C GLU A 74 -3.99 -2.50 -11.67
N GLU A 75 -3.56 -1.47 -10.94
CA GLU A 75 -2.79 -1.64 -9.71
C GLU A 75 -3.61 -2.33 -8.62
N ALA A 76 -4.86 -1.92 -8.41
CA ALA A 76 -5.74 -2.58 -7.45
C ALA A 76 -5.99 -4.05 -7.82
N ILE A 77 -6.12 -4.38 -9.10
CA ILE A 77 -6.21 -5.76 -9.59
C ILE A 77 -4.92 -6.51 -9.28
N LYS A 78 -3.76 -5.93 -9.60
CA LYS A 78 -2.44 -6.53 -9.33
C LYS A 78 -2.23 -6.78 -7.83
N GLN A 79 -2.59 -5.82 -6.99
CA GLN A 79 -2.54 -5.98 -5.53
C GLN A 79 -3.53 -7.05 -5.06
N ASN A 80 -4.77 -7.06 -5.55
CA ASN A 80 -5.79 -8.03 -5.17
C ASN A 80 -5.50 -9.47 -5.63
N GLN A 81 -4.79 -9.66 -6.74
CA GLN A 81 -4.22 -10.96 -7.12
C GLN A 81 -3.28 -11.47 -6.02
N GLY A 82 -2.50 -10.58 -5.41
CA GLY A 82 -1.71 -10.85 -4.20
C GLY A 82 -2.57 -11.07 -2.95
N CYS A 83 -3.59 -10.24 -2.69
CA CYS A 83 -4.42 -10.30 -1.49
C CYS A 83 -5.24 -11.59 -1.37
N LYS A 84 -5.86 -12.07 -2.46
CA LYS A 84 -6.62 -13.33 -2.44
C LYS A 84 -5.70 -14.54 -2.28
N VAL A 85 -4.53 -14.51 -2.90
CA VAL A 85 -3.50 -15.56 -2.71
C VAL A 85 -2.97 -15.52 -1.29
N PHE A 86 -2.70 -14.33 -0.72
CA PHE A 86 -2.31 -14.17 0.68
C PHE A 86 -3.41 -14.62 1.64
N ALA A 87 -4.66 -14.22 1.43
CA ALA A 87 -5.79 -14.67 2.23
C ALA A 87 -5.99 -16.18 2.13
N ARG A 88 -5.79 -16.78 0.96
CA ARG A 88 -5.84 -18.23 0.75
C ARG A 88 -4.69 -18.95 1.45
N VAL A 89 -3.47 -18.42 1.37
CA VAL A 89 -2.28 -18.95 2.06
C VAL A 89 -2.42 -18.81 3.58
N LEU A 90 -2.90 -17.66 4.07
CA LEU A 90 -3.19 -17.43 5.49
C LEU A 90 -4.33 -18.33 5.99
N SER A 91 -5.37 -18.56 5.19
CA SER A 91 -6.46 -19.48 5.53
C SER A 91 -6.01 -20.94 5.52
N ALA A 92 -5.16 -21.32 4.56
CA ALA A 92 -4.52 -22.63 4.52
C ALA A 92 -3.54 -22.85 5.69
N ARG A 93 -2.90 -21.79 6.20
CA ARG A 93 -2.10 -21.84 7.43
C ARG A 93 -2.94 -21.81 8.70
N LYS A 94 -4.12 -21.17 8.70
CA LYS A 94 -5.07 -21.20 9.82
C LYS A 94 -5.59 -22.60 10.12
N SER A 95 -5.81 -23.45 9.11
CA SER A 95 -6.19 -24.86 9.35
C SER A 95 -5.05 -25.68 9.98
N GLN A 96 -3.79 -25.29 9.77
CA GLN A 96 -2.62 -25.90 10.43
C GLN A 96 -2.36 -25.38 11.86
N LEU A 97 -2.87 -24.19 12.20
CA LEU A 97 -2.75 -23.57 13.54
C LEU A 97 -3.70 -24.17 14.60
N SER A 98 -4.49 -25.20 14.27
CA SER A 98 -5.55 -25.70 15.14
C SER A 98 -5.16 -26.89 16.04
N LYS A 99 -3.90 -27.35 16.04
CA LYS A 99 -3.52 -28.56 16.79
C LYS A 99 -2.24 -28.36 17.59
N LEU A 100 -2.39 -27.99 18.86
CA LEU A 100 -1.30 -28.12 19.84
C LEU A 100 -0.93 -29.60 19.94
N LYS A 101 0.36 -29.92 19.77
CA LYS A 101 0.89 -31.25 19.96
C LYS A 101 1.65 -31.31 21.28
N THR A 102 1.48 -32.41 22.01
CA THR A 102 2.33 -32.74 23.17
C THR A 102 3.75 -33.08 22.68
N GLU A 103 4.74 -33.08 23.58
CA GLU A 103 6.14 -33.48 23.29
C GLU A 103 6.24 -34.89 22.68
N CYS A 104 5.26 -35.76 22.93
CA CYS A 104 5.12 -37.09 22.33
C CYS A 104 4.35 -37.10 20.98
N GLY A 105 4.08 -35.93 20.38
CA GLY A 105 3.45 -35.79 19.06
C GLY A 105 1.92 -35.97 19.01
N ARG A 106 1.25 -36.24 20.15
CA ARG A 106 -0.22 -36.42 20.22
C ARG A 106 -0.95 -35.08 20.16
N ILE A 107 -2.08 -35.03 19.46
CA ILE A 107 -2.92 -33.84 19.34
C ILE A 107 -3.70 -33.64 20.64
N VAL A 108 -3.58 -32.47 21.25
CA VAL A 108 -4.34 -32.12 22.44
C VAL A 108 -5.70 -31.56 22.03
N SER A 109 -6.78 -32.23 22.42
CA SER A 109 -8.17 -31.88 22.07
C SER A 109 -8.94 -31.14 23.17
N GLY A 110 -8.32 -30.92 24.34
CA GLY A 110 -8.96 -30.26 25.48
C GLY A 110 -8.83 -28.73 25.42
N ILE A 111 -9.97 -28.03 25.41
CA ILE A 111 -10.04 -26.55 25.47
C ILE A 111 -9.32 -26.00 26.73
N PRO A 112 -9.51 -26.53 27.95
CA PRO A 112 -8.86 -25.98 29.15
C PRO A 112 -7.33 -26.10 29.11
N TYR A 113 -6.82 -27.22 28.64
CA TYR A 113 -5.38 -27.46 28.52
C TYR A 113 -4.72 -26.54 27.49
N THR A 114 -5.42 -26.31 26.37
CA THR A 114 -4.98 -25.42 25.29
C THR A 114 -4.81 -23.99 25.80
N LEU A 115 -5.79 -23.49 26.56
CA LEU A 115 -5.74 -22.16 27.16
C LEU A 115 -4.61 -22.03 28.19
N SER A 116 -4.47 -23.01 29.09
CA SER A 116 -3.38 -23.02 30.08
C SER A 116 -1.99 -22.99 29.44
N LYS A 117 -1.77 -23.72 28.34
CA LYS A 117 -0.49 -23.67 27.61
C LYS A 117 -0.25 -22.34 26.92
N ILE A 118 -1.30 -21.70 26.37
CA ILE A 118 -1.20 -20.37 25.77
C ILE A 118 -0.83 -19.34 26.83
N GLU A 119 -1.44 -19.41 28.02
CA GLU A 119 -1.13 -18.52 29.15
C GLU A 119 0.32 -18.66 29.61
N VAL A 120 0.83 -19.89 29.76
CA VAL A 120 2.23 -20.14 30.13
C VAL A 120 3.21 -19.59 29.07
N LEU A 121 2.92 -19.78 27.78
CA LEU A 121 3.74 -19.26 26.69
C LEU A 121 3.69 -17.72 26.62
N TRP A 122 2.52 -17.14 26.86
CA TRP A 122 2.33 -15.70 26.92
C TRP A 122 3.09 -15.08 28.10
N ALA A 123 3.02 -15.69 29.29
CA ALA A 123 3.80 -15.27 30.45
C ALA A 123 5.32 -15.38 30.20
N ALA A 124 5.78 -16.50 29.62
CA ALA A 124 7.21 -16.71 29.33
C ALA A 124 7.76 -15.71 28.31
N THR A 125 6.94 -15.27 27.35
CA THR A 125 7.33 -14.23 26.40
C THR A 125 7.34 -12.85 27.04
N HIS A 126 6.39 -12.51 27.91
CA HIS A 126 6.36 -11.20 28.57
C HIS A 126 7.42 -11.03 29.67
N HIS A 127 7.79 -12.11 30.38
CA HIS A 127 8.92 -12.07 31.32
C HIS A 127 10.29 -11.96 30.62
N ARG A 128 10.44 -12.40 29.37
CA ARG A 128 11.68 -12.28 28.59
C ARG A 128 11.97 -10.84 28.13
N TRP A 129 10.97 -9.96 28.12
CA TRP A 129 11.11 -8.54 27.74
C TRP A 129 10.92 -7.57 28.92
N GLY A 130 10.86 -8.08 30.15
CA GLY A 130 10.59 -7.32 31.38
C GLY A 130 11.82 -6.85 32.19
N HIS A 131 13.02 -6.86 31.62
CA HIS A 131 14.21 -6.23 32.23
C HIS A 131 14.74 -5.08 31.36
N THR A 132 13.98 -3.97 31.35
CA THR A 132 14.54 -2.62 31.21
C THR A 132 13.58 -1.68 31.94
N GLN A 133 13.73 -1.59 33.25
CA GLN A 133 13.45 -0.37 34.01
C GLN A 133 14.79 0.12 34.55
N VAL A 134 15.29 1.22 33.99
CA VAL A 134 15.50 2.52 34.67
C VAL A 134 15.29 3.59 33.60
#